data_AF-A0A0H4CPW7-F1
#
_entry.id   AF-A0A0H4CPW7-F1
#
_cell.length_a   1.000
_cell.length_b   1.000
_cell.length_c   1.000
_cell.angle_alpha   90.00
_cell.angle_beta   90.00
_cell.angle_gamma   90.00
#
_symmetry.space_group_name_H-M   'P 1'
#
loop_
_entity.id
_entity.type
_entity.pdbx_description
1 polymer ?
#
loop_
_entity_poly.entity_id
_entity_poly.type
_entity_poly.pdbx_seq_one_letter_code
_entity_poly.pdbx_strand_id
1 'polypeptide(L)'
;TVRLLTEEQAWHTTGDEPRRAGVSSFGISGTNAHVIIEQAPEDTGADDTEPADLPWLLSAKSEQALRDQARQLHTYTAEHPDISTQQIAAALATRARFDHRAVVTADDRTSLLTALDALAEGREVPGPVTGPTVGHEPGRAVFVFPGQGSQWLAMGRALVRDSEDFAGYVRECADALAPYTDWDLTAVLAFDPDAVPLDRVDVVQPALFAMMVSLAGLW
;
A
#
# COMPACT_ATOMS: atom_id res chain seq x y z
N THR A 1 17.92 21.07 -43.71
CA THR A 1 18.39 22.36 -43.14
C THR A 1 18.16 22.32 -41.64
N VAL A 2 19.08 22.89 -40.86
CA VAL A 2 18.93 23.03 -39.39
C VAL A 2 18.15 24.31 -39.11
N ARG A 3 17.23 24.30 -38.13
CA ARG A 3 16.45 25.46 -37.69
C ARG A 3 16.56 25.60 -36.17
N LEU A 4 16.84 26.80 -35.70
CA LEU A 4 16.86 27.10 -34.27
C LEU A 4 15.42 27.18 -33.74
N LEU A 5 15.15 26.54 -32.59
CA LEU A 5 13.91 26.72 -31.85
C LEU A 5 14.02 28.00 -31.02
N THR A 6 13.20 29.01 -31.33
CA THR A 6 13.14 30.29 -30.61
C THR A 6 11.97 30.37 -29.64
N GLU A 7 11.07 29.39 -29.68
CA GLU A 7 9.90 29.24 -28.82
C GLU A 7 9.59 27.73 -28.67
N GLU A 8 8.74 27.37 -27.70
CA GLU A 8 8.28 25.99 -27.53
C GLU A 8 7.53 25.52 -28.79
N GLN A 9 7.77 24.28 -29.19
CA GLN A 9 7.13 23.67 -30.35
C GLN A 9 6.62 22.28 -30.00
N ALA A 10 5.38 21.98 -30.38
CA ALA A 10 4.84 20.65 -30.25
C ALA A 10 5.64 19.66 -31.10
N TRP A 11 6.09 18.56 -30.47
CA TRP A 11 6.85 17.51 -31.14
C TRP A 11 5.91 16.44 -31.70
N HIS A 12 5.29 16.75 -32.84
CA HIS A 12 4.42 15.82 -33.55
C HIS A 12 5.22 14.66 -34.14
N THR A 13 4.73 13.43 -34.01
CA THR A 13 5.19 12.26 -34.76
C THR A 13 4.27 12.05 -35.97
N THR A 14 4.82 11.51 -37.06
CA THR A 14 4.02 11.15 -38.24
C THR A 14 3.92 9.63 -38.25
N GLY A 15 2.76 9.08 -37.86
CA GLY A 15 2.61 7.62 -37.65
C GLY A 15 3.34 7.12 -36.40
N ASP A 16 3.73 5.84 -36.40
CA ASP A 16 4.29 5.11 -35.25
C ASP A 16 5.81 5.33 -35.04
N GLU A 17 6.42 6.33 -35.67
CA GLU A 17 7.86 6.55 -35.49
C GLU A 17 8.16 7.23 -34.14
N PRO A 18 9.09 6.68 -33.33
CA PRO A 18 9.45 7.27 -32.05
C PRO A 18 10.20 8.58 -32.25
N ARG A 19 9.98 9.54 -31.34
CA ARG A 19 10.72 10.81 -31.34
C ARG A 19 12.21 10.55 -31.09
N ARG A 20 13.08 11.17 -31.90
CA ARG A 20 14.54 11.05 -31.80
C ARG A 20 15.23 12.40 -31.72
N ALA A 21 16.16 12.56 -30.78
CA ALA A 21 17.04 13.73 -30.68
C ALA A 21 18.51 13.33 -30.62
N GLY A 22 19.36 14.17 -31.21
CA GLY A 22 20.81 14.08 -31.04
C GLY A 22 21.31 15.06 -29.98
N VAL A 23 22.19 14.61 -29.10
CA VAL A 23 22.92 15.44 -28.13
C VAL A 23 24.40 15.38 -28.47
N SER A 24 24.99 16.53 -28.81
CA SER A 24 26.42 16.67 -29.10
C SER A 24 27.12 17.46 -28.00
N SER A 25 28.32 17.03 -27.61
CA SER A 25 29.20 17.76 -26.69
C SER A 25 30.63 17.78 -27.23
N PHE A 26 31.24 18.96 -27.27
CA PHE A 26 32.56 19.20 -27.84
C PHE A 26 33.45 19.85 -26.78
N GLY A 27 34.37 19.07 -26.20
CA GLY A 27 35.27 19.53 -25.15
C GLY A 27 36.41 20.39 -25.69
N ILE A 28 36.87 21.36 -24.91
CA ILE A 28 38.01 22.23 -25.27
C ILE A 28 39.32 21.45 -25.53
N SER A 29 39.45 20.24 -24.97
CA SER A 29 40.56 19.33 -25.22
C SER A 29 40.51 18.65 -26.60
N GLY A 30 39.42 18.79 -27.34
CA GLY A 30 39.17 18.13 -28.63
C GLY A 30 38.45 16.79 -28.52
N THR A 31 38.03 16.36 -27.32
CA THR A 31 37.18 15.16 -27.18
C THR A 31 35.73 15.48 -27.52
N ASN A 32 35.16 14.70 -28.44
CA ASN A 32 33.80 14.88 -28.93
C ASN A 32 32.95 13.66 -28.54
N ALA A 33 31.72 13.91 -28.08
CA ALA A 33 30.72 12.89 -27.82
C ALA A 33 29.42 13.24 -28.55
N HIS A 34 28.76 12.23 -29.11
CA HIS A 34 27.44 12.37 -29.73
C HIS A 34 26.56 11.18 -29.32
N VAL A 35 25.36 11.47 -28.86
CA VAL A 35 24.37 10.47 -28.44
C VAL A 35 23.06 10.72 -29.17
N ILE A 36 22.41 9.65 -29.60
CA ILE A 36 21.04 9.68 -30.13
C ILE A 36 20.13 9.14 -29.03
N ILE A 37 19.11 9.90 -28.68
CA ILE A 37 18.08 9.54 -27.70
C ILE A 37 16.80 9.26 -28.49
N GLU A 38 16.13 8.17 -28.15
CA GLU A 38 14.85 7.76 -28.72
C GLU A 38 13.79 7.73 -27.60
N GLN A 39 12.56 8.08 -27.92
CA GLN A 39 11.41 7.94 -27.04
C GLN A 39 11.27 6.48 -26.60
N ALA A 40 11.01 6.26 -25.29
CA ALA A 40 10.70 4.93 -24.80
C ALA A 40 9.44 4.37 -25.48
N PRO A 41 9.34 3.05 -25.71
CA PRO A 41 8.10 2.44 -26.18
C PRO A 41 6.94 2.80 -25.23
N GLU A 42 5.73 2.87 -25.77
CA GLU A 42 4.54 3.08 -24.94
C GLU A 42 4.43 1.94 -23.94
N ASP A 43 4.40 2.30 -22.65
CA ASP A 43 4.13 1.34 -21.60
C ASP A 43 2.63 1.10 -21.60
N THR A 44 2.19 -0.05 -22.12
CA THR A 44 0.81 -0.51 -21.94
C THR A 44 0.67 -0.85 -20.47
N GLY A 45 0.25 0.16 -19.68
CA GLY A 45 0.32 0.15 -18.22
C GLY A 45 -0.02 -1.19 -17.60
N ALA A 46 0.71 -1.54 -16.55
CA ALA A 46 0.37 -2.67 -15.68
C ALA A 46 -1.13 -2.57 -15.34
N ASP A 47 -1.86 -3.69 -15.48
CA ASP A 47 -3.29 -3.78 -15.17
C ASP A 47 -3.59 -2.97 -13.90
N ASP A 48 -4.62 -2.12 -13.97
CA ASP A 48 -5.25 -1.42 -12.84
C ASP A 48 -5.94 -2.45 -11.91
N THR A 49 -5.18 -3.47 -11.50
CA THR A 49 -5.54 -4.25 -10.33
C THR A 49 -5.34 -3.30 -9.17
N GLU A 50 -6.44 -2.70 -8.70
CA GLU A 50 -6.39 -1.80 -7.54
C GLU A 50 -5.60 -2.53 -6.44
N PRO A 51 -4.41 -2.01 -6.07
CA PRO A 51 -3.66 -2.58 -4.98
C PRO A 51 -4.56 -2.59 -3.74
N ALA A 52 -4.46 -3.65 -2.92
CA ALA A 52 -5.02 -3.65 -1.58
C ALA A 52 -4.69 -2.33 -0.85
N ASP A 53 -5.49 -1.93 0.14
CA ASP A 53 -5.29 -0.69 0.91
C ASP A 53 -3.90 -0.65 1.57
N LEU A 54 -2.92 -0.20 0.80
CA LEU A 54 -1.52 -0.21 1.19
C LEU A 54 -1.27 0.99 2.09
N PRO A 55 -0.62 0.79 3.24
CA PRO A 55 -0.21 1.89 4.07
C PRO A 55 0.77 2.80 3.32
N TRP A 56 0.65 4.11 3.53
CA TRP A 56 1.63 5.08 3.02
C TRP A 56 2.87 5.04 3.91
N LEU A 57 3.97 4.54 3.34
CA LEU A 57 5.25 4.39 4.02
C LEU A 57 6.14 5.62 3.76
N LEU A 58 6.37 6.43 4.79
CA LEU A 58 7.30 7.56 4.72
C LEU A 58 8.55 7.26 5.55
N SER A 59 9.70 7.70 5.04
CA SER A 59 10.93 7.63 5.83
C SER A 59 11.95 8.68 5.42
N ALA A 60 12.73 9.14 6.39
CA ALA A 60 13.78 10.13 6.17
C ALA A 60 14.98 9.95 7.12
N LYS A 61 16.07 10.66 6.83
CA LYS A 61 17.31 10.65 7.62
C LYS A 61 17.25 11.53 8.88
N SER A 62 16.19 12.32 9.05
CA SER A 62 15.94 13.13 10.23
C SER A 62 14.43 13.33 10.40
N GLU A 63 14.01 13.68 11.62
CA GLU A 63 12.61 14.01 11.90
C GLU A 63 12.11 15.20 11.07
N GLN A 64 12.94 16.24 10.92
CA GLN A 64 12.60 17.40 10.09
C GLN A 64 12.40 17.01 8.62
N ALA A 65 13.27 16.16 8.07
CA ALA A 65 13.14 15.70 6.70
C ALA A 65 11.90 14.82 6.49
N LEU A 66 11.47 14.08 7.53
CA LEU A 66 10.22 13.31 7.49
C LEU A 66 9.00 14.25 7.44
N ARG A 67 9.01 15.32 8.25
CA ARG A 67 7.97 16.37 8.25
C ARG A 67 7.90 17.10 6.91
N ASP A 68 9.05 17.41 6.32
CA ASP A 68 9.13 18.08 5.02
C ASP A 68 8.65 17.15 3.89
N GLN A 69 8.97 15.85 3.96
CA GLN A 69 8.43 14.84 3.04
C GLN A 69 6.90 14.76 3.14
N ALA A 70 6.34 14.74 4.35
CA ALA A 70 4.90 14.74 4.55
C ALA A 70 4.22 15.97 3.92
N ARG A 71 4.81 17.17 4.08
CA ARG A 71 4.31 18.40 3.47
C ARG A 71 4.34 18.37 1.95
N GLN A 72 5.45 17.91 1.37
CA GLN A 72 5.57 17.77 -0.09
C GLN A 72 4.55 16.78 -0.64
N LEU A 73 4.36 15.66 0.05
CA LEU A 73 3.42 14.63 -0.35
C LEU A 73 1.96 15.10 -0.22
N HIS A 74 1.64 15.87 0.82
CA HIS A 74 0.34 16.54 0.96
C HIS A 74 0.07 17.44 -0.25
N THR A 75 0.99 18.38 -0.57
CA THR A 75 0.86 19.28 -1.71
C THR A 75 0.69 18.52 -3.02
N TYR A 76 1.55 17.53 -3.28
CA TYR A 76 1.49 16.71 -4.49
C TYR A 76 0.14 16.01 -4.64
N THR A 77 -0.34 15.37 -3.56
CA THR A 77 -1.62 14.63 -3.55
C THR A 77 -2.82 15.55 -3.72
N ALA A 78 -2.76 16.79 -3.22
CA ALA A 78 -3.80 17.79 -3.41
C ALA A 78 -3.82 18.34 -4.84
N GLU A 79 -2.66 18.52 -5.47
CA GLU A 79 -2.52 19.05 -6.84
C GLU A 79 -2.83 18.01 -7.93
N HIS A 80 -2.74 16.71 -7.61
CA HIS A 80 -2.95 15.60 -8.55
C HIS A 80 -4.09 14.67 -8.08
N PRO A 81 -5.36 15.11 -8.17
CA PRO A 81 -6.52 14.28 -7.81
C PRO A 81 -6.74 13.09 -8.75
N ASP A 82 -6.17 13.14 -9.95
CA ASP A 82 -6.22 12.12 -11.00
C ASP A 82 -5.38 10.87 -10.69
N ILE A 83 -4.32 11.00 -9.88
CA ILE A 83 -3.47 9.87 -9.47
C ILE A 83 -4.10 9.22 -8.24
N SER A 84 -4.44 7.93 -8.29
CA SER A 84 -5.07 7.23 -7.17
C SER A 84 -4.17 7.18 -5.91
N THR A 85 -4.79 7.06 -4.74
CA THR A 85 -4.08 6.93 -3.47
C THR A 85 -3.26 5.65 -3.37
N GLN A 86 -3.71 4.59 -4.05
CA GLN A 86 -3.04 3.29 -4.13
C GLN A 86 -1.80 3.36 -5.03
N GLN A 87 -1.85 4.07 -6.16
CA GLN A 87 -0.66 4.31 -7.00
C GLN A 87 0.43 5.05 -6.22
N ILE A 88 0.04 6.04 -5.42
CA ILE A 88 0.99 6.76 -4.54
C ILE A 88 1.55 5.80 -3.47
N ALA A 89 0.71 4.98 -2.82
CA ALA A 89 1.16 4.00 -1.83
C ALA A 89 2.16 3.00 -2.43
N ALA A 90 1.88 2.45 -3.61
CA ALA A 90 2.76 1.53 -4.33
C ALA A 90 4.10 2.19 -4.67
N ALA A 91 4.08 3.43 -5.14
CA ALA A 91 5.30 4.20 -5.39
C ALA A 91 6.12 4.43 -4.11
N LEU A 92 5.47 4.73 -2.98
CA LEU A 92 6.13 4.89 -1.68
C LEU A 92 6.75 3.59 -1.17
N ALA A 93 6.08 2.45 -1.36
CA ALA A 93 6.54 1.15 -0.89
C ALA A 93 7.88 0.71 -1.50
N THR A 94 8.20 1.20 -2.70
CA THR A 94 9.46 0.91 -3.42
C THR A 94 10.59 1.89 -3.11
N ARG A 95 10.33 2.97 -2.35
CA ARG A 95 11.36 3.96 -1.99
C ARG A 95 12.36 3.39 -0.99
N ALA A 96 13.55 3.99 -0.99
CA ALA A 96 14.56 3.73 0.03
C ALA A 96 14.00 3.98 1.43
N ARG A 97 14.39 3.13 2.39
CA ARG A 97 13.92 3.19 3.78
C ARG A 97 15.02 3.76 4.69
N PHE A 98 14.66 4.73 5.51
CA PHE A 98 15.55 5.38 6.49
C PHE A 98 15.05 5.21 7.93
N ASP A 99 15.77 5.77 8.89
CA ASP A 99 15.57 5.46 10.32
C ASP A 99 14.39 6.18 10.96
N HIS A 100 14.04 7.38 10.48
CA HIS A 100 12.83 8.08 10.90
C HIS A 100 11.69 7.65 9.99
N ARG A 101 10.70 6.94 10.54
CA ARG A 101 9.61 6.35 9.76
C ARG A 101 8.26 6.84 10.26
N ALA A 102 7.33 6.97 9.31
CA ALA A 102 5.93 7.14 9.58
C ALA A 102 5.14 6.20 8.67
N VAL A 103 4.08 5.63 9.22
CA VAL A 103 3.07 4.87 8.48
C VAL A 103 1.76 5.61 8.58
N VAL A 104 1.15 5.94 7.44
CA VAL A 104 -0.16 6.61 7.39
C VAL A 104 -1.18 5.66 6.75
N THR A 105 -2.30 5.46 7.43
CA THR A 105 -3.45 4.69 6.95
C THR A 105 -4.69 5.56 7.04
N ALA A 106 -5.55 5.53 6.03
CA ALA A 106 -6.83 6.24 6.04
C ALA A 106 -7.77 5.65 4.97
N ASP A 107 -9.06 5.74 5.23
CA ASP A 107 -10.12 5.15 4.37
C ASP A 107 -10.41 6.00 3.13
N ASP A 108 -9.97 7.25 3.12
CA ASP A 108 -10.21 8.20 2.03
C ASP A 108 -9.10 9.24 1.90
N ARG A 109 -9.06 9.91 0.73
CA ARG A 109 -8.05 10.94 0.42
C ARG A 109 -8.06 12.12 1.40
N THR A 110 -9.22 12.57 1.85
CA THR A 110 -9.33 13.71 2.79
C THR A 110 -8.70 13.34 4.13
N SER A 111 -8.97 12.12 4.59
CA SER A 111 -8.37 11.56 5.80
C SER A 111 -6.85 11.39 5.65
N LEU A 112 -6.36 10.96 4.48
CA LEU A 112 -4.92 10.91 4.17
C LEU A 112 -4.24 12.29 4.21
N LEU A 113 -4.84 13.31 3.58
CA LEU A 113 -4.30 14.67 3.59
C LEU A 113 -4.24 15.24 5.02
N THR A 114 -5.30 15.04 5.80
CA THR A 114 -5.34 15.46 7.21
C THR A 114 -4.23 14.82 8.04
N ALA A 115 -3.96 13.53 7.80
CA ALA A 115 -2.92 12.78 8.47
C ALA A 115 -1.50 13.24 8.07
N LEU A 116 -1.29 13.60 6.80
CA LEU A 116 -0.02 14.16 6.32
C LEU A 116 0.25 15.56 6.88
N ASP A 117 -0.77 16.40 6.95
CA ASP A 117 -0.65 17.73 7.58
C ASP A 117 -0.30 17.60 9.07
N ALA A 118 -0.95 16.69 9.78
CA ALA A 118 -0.62 16.41 11.17
C ALA A 118 0.82 15.92 11.33
N LEU A 119 1.29 15.03 10.44
CA LEU A 119 2.66 14.56 10.43
C LEU A 119 3.66 15.68 10.12
N ALA A 120 3.34 16.57 9.18
CA ALA A 120 4.18 17.71 8.80
C ALA A 120 4.32 18.72 9.95
N GLU A 121 3.27 18.91 10.74
CA GLU A 121 3.27 19.74 11.95
C GLU A 121 3.80 18.98 13.19
N GLY A 122 3.91 17.66 13.09
CA GLY A 122 4.23 16.70 14.17
C GLY A 122 3.29 16.81 15.35
N ARG A 123 2.00 16.94 15.04
CA ARG A 123 0.92 16.67 15.98
C ARG A 123 0.73 15.17 16.06
N GLU A 124 0.51 14.66 17.27
CA GLU A 124 -0.03 13.33 17.45
C GLU A 124 -1.50 13.35 17.02
N VAL A 125 -1.85 12.55 16.02
CA VAL A 125 -3.24 12.31 15.61
C VAL A 125 -3.47 10.81 15.47
N PRO A 126 -4.72 10.33 15.61
CA PRO A 126 -5.06 8.94 15.27
C PRO A 126 -4.72 8.66 13.79
N GLY A 127 -4.09 7.52 13.51
CA GLY A 127 -3.75 7.10 12.15
C GLY A 127 -2.23 6.98 11.93
N PRO A 128 -1.48 8.09 11.85
CA PRO A 128 -0.02 8.07 11.70
C PRO A 128 0.67 7.39 12.88
N VAL A 129 1.33 6.26 12.63
CA VAL A 129 2.27 5.67 13.59
C VAL A 129 3.65 6.20 13.26
N THR A 130 4.19 7.03 14.14
CA THR A 130 5.56 7.55 14.06
C THR A 130 6.45 6.83 15.05
N GLY A 131 7.69 6.53 14.64
CA GLY A 131 8.65 5.91 15.55
C GLY A 131 10.06 5.97 14.99
N PRO A 132 11.07 6.39 15.79
CA PRO A 132 12.45 6.19 15.41
C PRO A 132 12.77 4.69 15.43
N THR A 133 13.44 4.19 14.39
CA THR A 133 14.01 2.82 14.39
C THR A 133 15.44 2.79 14.92
N VAL A 134 15.98 3.93 15.37
CA VAL A 134 17.34 4.04 15.90
C VAL A 134 17.53 3.08 17.07
N GLY A 135 18.39 2.07 16.89
CA GLY A 135 18.70 1.06 17.90
C GLY A 135 17.73 -0.12 17.99
N HIS A 136 16.70 -0.19 17.13
CA HIS A 136 15.85 -1.38 16.98
C HIS A 136 16.34 -2.19 15.78
N GLU A 137 17.05 -3.30 16.05
CA GLU A 137 17.14 -4.37 15.05
C GLU A 137 15.72 -4.90 14.77
N PRO A 138 15.41 -5.40 13.57
CA PRO A 138 14.16 -6.11 13.33
C PRO A 138 14.07 -7.27 14.33
N GLY A 139 13.30 -7.07 15.40
CA GLY A 139 13.08 -8.09 16.40
C GLY A 139 12.45 -9.31 15.75
N ARG A 140 12.69 -10.50 16.32
CA ARG A 140 11.93 -11.68 15.91
C ARG A 140 10.46 -11.45 16.26
N ALA A 141 9.57 -11.60 15.28
CA ALA A 141 8.13 -11.58 15.52
C ALA A 141 7.74 -12.79 16.39
N VAL A 142 6.81 -12.56 17.33
CA VAL A 142 6.18 -13.61 18.13
C VAL A 142 4.69 -13.52 17.88
N PHE A 143 4.09 -14.61 17.40
CA PHE A 143 2.63 -14.69 17.24
C PHE A 143 2.01 -15.07 18.56
N VAL A 144 1.06 -14.25 19.02
CA VAL A 144 0.32 -14.45 20.27
C VAL A 144 -1.12 -14.79 19.91
N PHE A 145 -1.57 -15.96 20.37
CA PHE A 145 -2.90 -16.50 20.10
C PHE A 145 -3.74 -16.45 21.38
N PRO A 146 -4.50 -15.37 21.60
CA PRO A 146 -5.32 -15.25 22.80
C PRO A 146 -6.47 -16.26 22.80
N GLY A 147 -6.96 -16.60 24.00
CA GLY A 147 -8.15 -17.42 24.15
C GLY A 147 -9.45 -16.64 23.91
N GLN A 148 -10.55 -17.18 24.44
CA GLN A 148 -11.87 -16.54 24.39
C GLN A 148 -11.88 -15.18 25.11
N GLY A 149 -12.56 -14.20 24.53
CA GLY A 149 -12.68 -12.82 25.05
C GLY A 149 -12.32 -11.75 24.02
N SER A 150 -11.62 -12.10 22.94
CA SER A 150 -11.21 -11.20 21.86
C SER A 150 -12.19 -11.15 20.68
N GLN A 151 -13.26 -11.95 20.70
CA GLN A 151 -14.26 -11.97 19.65
C GLN A 151 -15.10 -10.69 19.61
N TRP A 152 -15.46 -10.26 18.41
CA TRP A 152 -16.40 -9.17 18.16
C TRP A 152 -17.27 -9.48 16.94
N LEU A 153 -18.38 -8.77 16.80
CA LEU A 153 -19.39 -9.04 15.78
C LEU A 153 -18.84 -8.83 14.36
N ALA A 154 -19.00 -9.83 13.49
CA ALA A 154 -18.52 -9.78 12.10
C ALA A 154 -16.99 -9.65 11.95
N MET A 155 -16.23 -10.18 12.91
CA MET A 155 -14.76 -10.29 12.80
C MET A 155 -14.36 -11.02 11.52
N GLY A 156 -13.34 -10.51 10.82
CA GLY A 156 -12.82 -11.12 9.59
C GLY A 156 -13.69 -10.99 8.35
N ARG A 157 -14.94 -10.49 8.45
CA ARG A 157 -15.86 -10.43 7.31
C ARG A 157 -15.31 -9.61 6.13
N ALA A 158 -14.69 -8.47 6.40
CA ALA A 158 -14.06 -7.66 5.35
C ALA A 158 -12.88 -8.42 4.70
N LEU A 159 -12.05 -9.09 5.50
CA LEU A 159 -10.92 -9.88 4.99
C LEU A 159 -11.38 -11.08 4.15
N VAL A 160 -12.48 -11.76 4.51
CA VAL A 160 -13.04 -12.84 3.67
C VAL A 160 -13.52 -12.31 2.31
N ARG A 161 -14.01 -11.07 2.26
CA ARG A 161 -14.47 -10.42 1.02
C ARG A 161 -13.29 -9.92 0.17
N ASP A 162 -12.29 -9.33 0.82
CA ASP A 162 -11.27 -8.51 0.15
C ASP A 162 -9.91 -9.23 -0.01
N SER A 163 -9.70 -10.37 0.66
CA SER A 163 -8.46 -11.16 0.58
C SER A 163 -8.75 -12.62 0.25
N GLU A 164 -8.37 -13.02 -0.98
CA GLU A 164 -8.53 -14.40 -1.43
C GLU A 164 -7.73 -15.40 -0.57
N ASP A 165 -6.51 -15.02 -0.13
CA ASP A 165 -5.67 -15.82 0.75
C ASP A 165 -6.35 -16.06 2.10
N PHE A 166 -6.83 -14.98 2.75
CA PHE A 166 -7.54 -15.09 4.03
C PHE A 166 -8.81 -15.94 3.90
N ALA A 167 -9.60 -15.72 2.85
CA ALA A 167 -10.78 -16.51 2.56
C ALA A 167 -10.45 -18.00 2.31
N GLY A 168 -9.31 -18.28 1.68
CA GLY A 168 -8.77 -19.62 1.50
C GLY A 168 -8.51 -20.33 2.82
N TYR A 169 -7.78 -19.70 3.74
CA TYR A 169 -7.49 -20.28 5.06
C TYR A 169 -8.75 -20.51 5.90
N VAL A 170 -9.73 -19.60 5.84
CA VAL A 170 -11.02 -19.78 6.51
C VAL A 170 -11.75 -21.01 5.97
N ARG A 171 -11.73 -21.23 4.66
CA ARG A 171 -12.36 -22.38 4.01
C ARG A 171 -11.69 -23.69 4.41
N GLU A 172 -10.37 -23.74 4.46
CA GLU A 172 -9.62 -24.91 4.95
C GLU A 172 -10.00 -25.24 6.40
N CYS A 173 -10.14 -24.22 7.26
CA CYS A 173 -10.61 -24.41 8.63
C CYS A 173 -12.05 -24.93 8.69
N ALA A 174 -12.94 -24.39 7.84
CA ALA A 174 -14.33 -24.84 7.75
C ALA A 174 -14.42 -26.32 7.33
N ASP A 175 -13.67 -26.71 6.30
CA ASP A 175 -13.60 -28.10 5.82
C ASP A 175 -13.06 -29.05 6.90
N ALA A 176 -12.05 -28.62 7.66
CA ALA A 176 -11.47 -29.41 8.75
C ALA A 176 -12.41 -29.57 9.96
N LEU A 177 -13.25 -28.56 10.23
CA LEU A 177 -14.19 -28.56 11.37
C LEU A 177 -15.51 -29.25 11.05
N ALA A 178 -15.95 -29.24 9.79
CA ALA A 178 -17.24 -29.77 9.34
C ALA A 178 -17.59 -31.19 9.85
N PRO A 179 -16.65 -32.15 9.99
CA PRO A 179 -16.97 -33.48 10.55
C PRO A 179 -17.31 -33.48 12.05
N TYR A 180 -16.98 -32.40 12.77
CA TYR A 180 -17.08 -32.31 14.23
C TYR A 180 -18.13 -31.28 14.70
N THR A 181 -18.72 -30.51 13.79
CA THR A 181 -19.70 -29.47 14.08
C THR A 181 -21.03 -29.73 13.37
N ASP A 182 -22.12 -29.24 13.95
CA ASP A 182 -23.47 -29.25 13.34
C ASP A 182 -23.84 -27.88 12.73
N TRP A 183 -22.85 -27.01 12.55
CA TRP A 183 -22.98 -25.64 12.05
C TRP A 183 -21.86 -25.30 11.06
N ASP A 184 -22.10 -24.26 10.26
CA ASP A 184 -21.19 -23.76 9.22
C ASP A 184 -20.36 -22.57 9.72
N LEU A 185 -19.04 -22.72 9.73
CA LEU A 185 -18.10 -21.67 10.13
C LEU A 185 -18.18 -20.42 9.26
N THR A 186 -18.33 -20.58 7.94
CA THR A 186 -18.39 -19.42 7.04
C THR A 186 -19.66 -18.62 7.29
N ALA A 187 -20.80 -19.28 7.51
CA ALA A 187 -22.06 -18.61 7.89
C ALA A 187 -21.95 -17.86 9.23
N VAL A 188 -21.29 -18.47 10.23
CA VAL A 188 -21.05 -17.83 11.54
C VAL A 188 -20.19 -16.57 11.40
N LEU A 189 -19.09 -16.62 10.63
CA LEU A 189 -18.21 -15.46 10.43
C LEU A 189 -18.84 -14.37 9.53
N ALA A 190 -19.66 -14.76 8.56
CA ALA A 190 -20.44 -13.84 7.73
C ALA A 190 -21.55 -13.12 8.51
N PHE A 191 -21.88 -13.64 9.71
CA PHE A 191 -22.99 -13.19 10.54
C PHE A 191 -24.35 -13.37 9.82
N ASP A 192 -24.53 -14.54 9.20
CA ASP A 192 -25.78 -14.87 8.53
C ASP A 192 -26.94 -14.96 9.54
N PRO A 193 -28.15 -14.47 9.19
CA PRO A 193 -29.31 -14.50 10.08
C PRO A 193 -29.69 -15.90 10.59
N ASP A 194 -29.41 -16.92 9.79
CA ASP A 194 -29.73 -18.33 10.08
C ASP A 194 -28.56 -19.08 10.75
N ALA A 195 -27.42 -18.42 10.96
CA ALA A 195 -26.26 -19.02 11.59
C ALA A 195 -26.46 -19.19 13.11
N VAL A 196 -25.75 -20.17 13.68
CA VAL A 196 -25.73 -20.35 15.13
C VAL A 196 -25.07 -19.15 15.83
N PRO A 197 -25.54 -18.73 17.01
CA PRO A 197 -24.95 -17.61 17.75
C PRO A 197 -23.47 -17.82 18.12
N LEU A 198 -22.65 -16.78 17.94
CA LEU A 198 -21.22 -16.77 18.28
C LEU A 198 -20.94 -16.69 19.80
N ASP A 199 -21.96 -16.58 20.65
CA ASP A 199 -21.80 -16.56 22.12
C ASP A 199 -21.75 -17.96 22.75
N ARG A 200 -22.14 -19.00 21.99
CA ARG A 200 -21.98 -20.40 22.37
C ARG A 200 -20.50 -20.79 22.42
N VAL A 201 -20.06 -21.39 23.52
CA VAL A 201 -18.65 -21.77 23.74
C VAL A 201 -18.14 -22.73 22.66
N ASP A 202 -18.98 -23.68 22.26
CA ASP A 202 -18.70 -24.66 21.21
C ASP A 202 -18.68 -24.08 19.79
N VAL A 203 -19.09 -22.81 19.61
CA VAL A 203 -19.01 -22.06 18.35
C VAL A 203 -17.87 -21.05 18.39
N VAL A 204 -17.77 -20.27 19.47
CA VAL A 204 -16.80 -19.19 19.60
C VAL A 204 -15.36 -19.67 19.61
N GLN A 205 -15.08 -20.82 20.23
CA GLN A 205 -13.71 -21.33 20.33
C GLN A 205 -13.18 -21.81 18.96
N PRO A 206 -13.90 -22.65 18.19
CA PRO A 206 -13.46 -23.02 16.85
C PRO A 206 -13.44 -21.83 15.87
N ALA A 207 -14.38 -20.89 15.99
CA ALA A 207 -14.37 -19.68 15.17
C ALA A 207 -13.16 -18.78 15.46
N LEU A 208 -12.81 -18.58 16.74
CA LEU A 208 -11.60 -17.86 17.12
C LEU A 208 -10.33 -18.57 16.66
N PHE A 209 -10.28 -19.90 16.76
CA PHE A 209 -9.17 -20.69 16.21
C PHE A 209 -8.99 -20.44 14.70
N ALA A 210 -10.07 -20.56 13.92
CA ALA A 210 -10.02 -20.34 12.48
C ALA A 210 -9.58 -18.92 12.13
N MET A 211 -10.11 -17.91 12.83
CA MET A 211 -9.68 -16.52 12.69
C MET A 211 -8.18 -16.34 12.95
N MET A 212 -7.69 -16.87 14.07
CA MET A 212 -6.30 -16.76 14.47
C MET A 212 -5.34 -17.44 13.50
N VAL A 213 -5.66 -18.66 13.05
CA VAL A 213 -4.84 -19.39 12.08
C VAL A 213 -4.88 -18.71 10.71
N SER A 214 -6.04 -18.20 10.29
CA SER A 214 -6.16 -17.49 9.01
C SER A 214 -5.39 -16.16 9.02
N LEU A 215 -5.41 -15.42 10.13
CA LEU A 215 -4.57 -14.22 10.30
C LEU A 215 -3.08 -14.56 10.30
N ALA A 216 -2.69 -15.68 10.92
CA ALA A 216 -1.31 -16.14 10.91
C ALA A 216 -0.85 -16.61 9.52
N GLY A 217 -1.75 -17.18 8.71
CA GLY A 217 -1.46 -17.55 7.33
C GLY A 217 -1.33 -16.35 6.39
N LEU A 218 -1.99 -15.24 6.72
CA LEU A 218 -1.91 -13.98 5.96
C LEU A 218 -0.63 -13.16 6.25
N TRP A 219 -0.01 -13.34 7.42
CA TRP A 219 1.11 -12.53 7.92
C TRP A 219 2.46 -12.99 7.40
#